data_AF-A0A522WE98-F1
#
_entry.id   AF-A0A522WE98-F1
#
_cell.length_a   1.000
_cell.length_b   1.000
_cell.length_c   1.000
_cell.angle_alpha   90.00
_cell.angle_beta   90.00
_cell.angle_gamma   90.00
#
_symmetry.space_group_name_H-M   'P 1'
#
loop_
_entity.id
_entity.type
_entity.pdbx_description
1 polymer ?
#
loop_
_entity_poly.entity_id
_entity_poly.type
_entity_poly.pdbx_seq_one_letter_code
_entity_poly.pdbx_strand_id
1 'polypeptide(L)'
;MNEHANEHELSWHISYWPLLVSVGALFLAPLSFIFHFVYHNTLMSALSLGIGVPLTLISIIGWVREGIEDKHGYSAGHSVWAMPLFIVAEALFFAGFFVAYWVLRLTAKSWPPAGTPHMEYAIPVLMTIILVASSVTIHFAERCLEKEVEDRSGFKTWLIVTLILGAIFVALSAYEWSALISGGFGASTNVYSTAFYSITGLHA
;
A
#
# COMPACT_ATOMS: atom_id res chain seq x y z
N MET A 1 14.51 -54.47 -2.51
CA MET A 1 14.42 -53.82 -3.84
C MET A 1 13.00 -53.36 -4.04
N ASN A 2 12.77 -52.07 -3.82
CA ASN A 2 11.98 -51.17 -4.67
C ASN A 2 11.80 -49.86 -3.91
N GLU A 3 12.86 -49.07 -4.05
CA GLU A 3 12.87 -47.62 -4.02
C GLU A 3 11.73 -47.11 -4.92
N HIS A 4 10.59 -46.75 -4.34
CA HIS A 4 9.69 -45.81 -4.98
C HIS A 4 10.07 -44.44 -4.45
N ALA A 5 11.04 -43.83 -5.14
CA ALA A 5 11.35 -42.43 -5.02
C ALA A 5 10.04 -41.65 -5.17
N ASN A 6 9.66 -40.91 -4.12
CA ASN A 6 8.74 -39.79 -4.26
C ASN A 6 9.46 -38.76 -5.12
N GLU A 7 9.30 -38.88 -6.44
CA GLU A 7 9.61 -37.80 -7.35
C GLU A 7 8.66 -36.65 -6.97
N HIS A 8 9.22 -35.62 -6.36
CA HIS A 8 8.57 -34.31 -6.27
C HIS A 8 8.41 -33.80 -7.70
N GLU A 9 7.38 -34.26 -8.41
CA GLU A 9 7.02 -33.70 -9.70
C GLU A 9 6.63 -32.23 -9.48
N LEU A 10 7.56 -31.34 -9.80
CA LEU A 10 7.31 -29.91 -9.99
C LEU A 10 6.31 -29.77 -11.14
N SER A 11 5.01 -29.81 -10.83
CA SER A 11 3.96 -29.58 -11.79
C SER A 11 3.87 -28.08 -12.09
N TRP A 12 4.44 -27.66 -13.21
CA TRP A 12 4.35 -26.28 -13.70
C TRP A 12 2.92 -26.01 -14.17
N HIS A 13 2.18 -25.18 -13.42
CA HIS A 13 0.96 -24.57 -13.93
C HIS A 13 1.31 -23.28 -14.68
N ILE A 14 0.63 -23.02 -15.78
CA ILE A 14 0.84 -21.81 -16.58
C ILE A 14 -0.20 -20.78 -16.16
N SER A 15 0.24 -19.73 -15.45
CA SER A 15 -0.60 -18.57 -15.13
C SER A 15 -0.34 -17.42 -16.11
N TYR A 16 -1.41 -16.87 -16.67
CA TYR A 16 -1.34 -15.73 -17.61
C TYR A 16 -1.45 -14.37 -16.91
N TRP A 17 -1.86 -14.34 -15.64
CA TRP A 17 -2.05 -13.08 -14.90
C TRP A 17 -0.79 -12.25 -14.71
N PRO A 18 0.42 -12.83 -14.50
CA PRO A 18 1.65 -12.04 -14.40
C PRO A 18 1.92 -11.19 -15.65
N LEU A 19 1.58 -11.72 -16.84
CA LEU A 19 1.72 -10.97 -18.08
C LEU A 19 0.68 -9.85 -18.16
N LEU A 20 -0.59 -10.15 -17.87
CA LEU A 20 -1.68 -9.18 -17.94
C LEU A 20 -1.52 -8.03 -16.94
N VAL A 21 -1.06 -8.32 -15.71
CA VAL A 21 -0.78 -7.28 -14.72
C VAL A 21 0.40 -6.39 -15.15
N SER A 22 1.42 -6.97 -15.80
CA SER A 22 2.56 -6.21 -16.34
C SER A 22 2.13 -5.25 -17.46
N VAL A 23 1.27 -5.73 -18.38
CA VAL A 23 0.69 -4.90 -19.44
C VAL A 23 -0.23 -3.83 -18.84
N GLY A 24 -1.08 -4.19 -17.87
CA GLY A 24 -1.94 -3.25 -17.15
C GLY A 24 -1.13 -2.13 -16.48
N ALA A 25 -0.09 -2.50 -15.73
CA ALA A 25 0.80 -1.56 -15.04
C ALA A 25 1.51 -0.61 -16.01
N LEU A 26 1.96 -1.11 -17.18
CA LEU A 26 2.59 -0.29 -18.23
C LEU A 26 1.64 0.79 -18.77
N PHE A 27 0.38 0.44 -19.03
CA PHE A 27 -0.64 1.39 -19.48
C PHE A 27 -1.06 2.36 -18.36
N LEU A 28 -1.12 1.87 -17.12
CA LEU A 28 -1.56 2.63 -15.96
C LEU A 28 -0.56 3.74 -15.58
N ALA A 29 0.72 3.43 -15.47
CA ALA A 29 1.71 4.33 -14.90
C ALA A 29 2.63 4.97 -15.96
N PRO A 30 3.62 4.27 -16.56
CA PRO A 30 4.61 4.91 -17.42
C PRO A 30 4.01 5.50 -18.70
N LEU A 31 3.08 4.82 -19.38
CA LEU A 31 2.48 5.37 -20.60
C LEU A 31 1.56 6.56 -20.30
N SER A 32 0.69 6.44 -19.29
CA SER A 32 -0.18 7.56 -18.88
C SER A 32 0.63 8.80 -18.50
N PHE A 33 1.69 8.61 -17.71
CA PHE A 33 2.61 9.67 -17.28
C PHE A 33 3.29 10.33 -18.49
N ILE A 34 3.89 9.53 -19.38
CA ILE A 34 4.59 10.05 -20.55
C ILE A 34 3.64 10.83 -21.46
N PHE A 35 2.45 10.32 -21.74
CA PHE A 35 1.48 11.04 -22.56
C PHE A 35 1.04 12.37 -21.94
N HIS A 36 0.87 12.42 -20.62
CA HIS A 36 0.45 13.64 -19.93
C HIS A 36 1.57 14.67 -19.78
N PHE A 37 2.73 14.26 -19.25
CA PHE A 37 3.80 15.18 -18.85
C PHE A 37 4.83 15.44 -19.94
N VAL A 38 5.09 14.49 -20.84
CA VAL A 38 6.11 14.64 -21.90
C VAL A 38 5.46 15.10 -23.21
N TYR A 39 4.35 14.47 -23.60
CA TYR A 39 3.69 14.77 -24.87
C TYR A 39 2.51 15.74 -24.75
N HIS A 40 2.14 16.14 -23.52
CA HIS A 40 1.01 17.04 -23.24
C HIS A 40 -0.30 16.63 -23.94
N ASN A 41 -0.51 15.33 -24.16
CA ASN A 41 -1.66 14.78 -24.84
C ASN A 41 -2.62 14.12 -23.83
N THR A 42 -3.56 14.92 -23.33
CA THR A 42 -4.55 14.48 -22.33
C THR A 42 -5.43 13.34 -22.84
N LEU A 43 -5.79 13.32 -24.13
CA LEU A 43 -6.61 12.26 -24.70
C LEU A 43 -5.88 10.91 -24.64
N MET A 44 -4.61 10.86 -25.07
CA MET A 44 -3.82 9.62 -25.03
C MET A 44 -3.57 9.15 -23.60
N SER A 45 -3.32 10.08 -22.67
CA SER A 45 -3.21 9.75 -21.25
C SER A 45 -4.51 9.16 -20.69
N ALA A 46 -5.66 9.76 -21.01
CA ALA A 46 -6.97 9.27 -20.58
C ALA A 46 -7.30 7.89 -21.16
N LEU A 47 -7.00 7.65 -22.45
CA LEU A 47 -7.16 6.33 -23.07
C LEU A 47 -6.24 5.29 -22.43
N SER A 48 -4.98 5.65 -22.15
CA SER A 48 -4.02 4.77 -21.47
C SER A 48 -4.51 4.39 -20.07
N LEU A 49 -5.01 5.35 -19.28
CA LEU A 49 -5.62 5.07 -17.97
C LEU A 49 -6.89 4.23 -18.10
N GLY A 50 -7.74 4.54 -19.07
CA GLY A 50 -8.98 3.82 -19.33
C GLY A 50 -8.76 2.34 -19.64
N ILE A 51 -7.61 1.98 -20.23
CA ILE A 51 -7.18 0.59 -20.44
C ILE A 51 -6.46 0.05 -19.20
N GLY A 52 -5.47 0.79 -18.69
CA GLY A 52 -4.56 0.36 -17.64
C GLY A 52 -5.25 0.05 -16.32
N VAL A 53 -6.21 0.87 -15.88
CA VAL A 53 -6.94 0.69 -14.63
C VAL A 53 -7.73 -0.62 -14.62
N PRO A 54 -8.71 -0.86 -15.53
CA PRO A 54 -9.50 -2.09 -15.49
C PRO A 54 -8.63 -3.32 -15.75
N LEU A 55 -7.64 -3.25 -16.64
CA LEU A 55 -6.77 -4.39 -16.91
C LEU A 55 -5.95 -4.79 -15.68
N THR A 56 -5.38 -3.82 -14.96
CA THR A 56 -4.63 -4.08 -13.72
C THR A 56 -5.54 -4.68 -12.66
N LEU A 57 -6.73 -4.12 -12.45
CA LEU A 57 -7.68 -4.61 -11.45
C LEU A 57 -8.16 -6.04 -11.76
N ILE A 58 -8.58 -6.31 -13.00
CA ILE A 58 -9.01 -7.65 -13.43
C ILE A 58 -7.85 -8.64 -13.26
N SER A 59 -6.63 -8.24 -13.61
CA SER A 59 -5.46 -9.12 -13.52
C SER A 59 -5.11 -9.47 -12.08
N ILE A 60 -5.12 -8.50 -11.17
CA ILE A 60 -4.87 -8.73 -9.74
C ILE A 60 -5.97 -9.61 -9.15
N ILE A 61 -7.25 -9.32 -9.44
CA ILE A 61 -8.38 -10.12 -8.94
C ILE A 61 -8.28 -11.55 -9.46
N GLY A 62 -7.97 -11.74 -10.74
CA GLY A 62 -7.79 -13.05 -11.34
C GLY A 62 -6.64 -13.83 -10.70
N TRP A 63 -5.50 -13.16 -10.50
CA TRP A 63 -4.33 -13.79 -9.90
C TRP A 63 -4.55 -14.18 -8.44
N VAL A 64 -5.20 -13.31 -7.65
CA VAL A 64 -5.56 -13.58 -6.26
C VAL A 64 -6.55 -14.75 -6.18
N ARG A 65 -7.54 -14.82 -7.07
CA ARG A 65 -8.48 -15.95 -7.12
C ARG A 65 -7.77 -17.26 -7.43
N GLU A 66 -6.88 -17.27 -8.43
CA GLU A 66 -6.07 -18.45 -8.74
C GLU A 66 -5.26 -18.89 -7.51
N GLY A 67 -4.63 -17.95 -6.79
CA GLY A 67 -3.87 -18.25 -5.57
C GLY A 67 -4.71 -18.76 -4.39
N ILE A 68 -5.98 -18.36 -4.28
CA ILE A 68 -6.91 -18.85 -3.25
C ILE A 68 -7.48 -20.23 -3.62
N GLU A 69 -7.75 -20.46 -4.90
CA GLU A 69 -8.35 -21.69 -5.42
C GLU A 69 -7.34 -22.83 -5.62
N ASP A 70 -6.04 -22.53 -5.61
CA ASP A 70 -4.99 -23.51 -5.84
C ASP A 70 -4.98 -24.62 -4.77
N LYS A 71 -5.41 -25.82 -5.17
CA LYS A 71 -5.54 -27.01 -4.30
C LYS A 71 -4.22 -27.75 -4.09
N HIS A 72 -3.13 -27.35 -4.75
CA HIS A 72 -1.86 -28.09 -4.74
C HIS A 72 -1.02 -27.89 -3.47
N GLY A 73 -1.52 -27.18 -2.45
CA GLY A 73 -0.90 -27.13 -1.11
C GLY A 73 0.46 -26.41 -1.04
N TYR A 74 0.96 -25.87 -2.15
CA TYR A 74 2.28 -25.22 -2.26
C TYR A 74 2.35 -23.89 -1.49
N SER A 75 1.20 -23.23 -1.29
CA SER A 75 1.10 -21.88 -0.71
C SER A 75 1.48 -21.79 0.78
N ALA A 76 1.20 -22.83 1.57
CA ALA A 76 1.39 -22.78 3.03
C ALA A 76 2.88 -22.68 3.43
N GLY A 77 3.80 -23.31 2.68
CA GLY A 77 5.22 -23.32 3.02
C GLY A 77 5.96 -22.03 2.65
N HIS A 78 5.61 -21.41 1.52
CA HIS A 78 6.31 -20.23 1.01
C HIS A 78 5.75 -18.90 1.54
N SER A 79 4.44 -18.83 1.82
CA SER A 79 3.80 -17.60 2.35
C SER A 79 4.41 -17.16 3.69
N VAL A 80 4.80 -18.11 4.55
CA VAL A 80 5.44 -17.86 5.85
C VAL A 80 6.75 -17.09 5.72
N TRP A 81 7.49 -17.27 4.61
CA TRP A 81 8.72 -16.53 4.33
C TRP A 81 8.50 -15.32 3.41
N ALA A 82 7.56 -15.41 2.47
CA ALA A 82 7.27 -14.33 1.54
C ALA A 82 6.72 -13.09 2.26
N MET A 83 5.81 -13.26 3.23
CA MET A 83 5.18 -12.11 3.91
C MET A 83 6.18 -11.32 4.78
N PRO A 84 7.02 -11.93 5.62
CA PRO A 84 8.05 -11.18 6.35
C PRO A 84 9.07 -10.51 5.42
N LEU A 85 9.50 -11.17 4.33
CA LEU A 85 10.42 -10.57 3.37
C LEU A 85 9.80 -9.34 2.68
N PHE A 86 8.52 -9.43 2.32
CA PHE A 86 7.77 -8.30 1.78
C PHE A 86 7.70 -7.15 2.78
N ILE A 87 7.38 -7.41 4.06
CA ILE A 87 7.36 -6.39 5.13
C ILE A 87 8.74 -5.74 5.30
N VAL A 88 9.82 -6.52 5.27
CA VAL A 88 11.19 -5.99 5.35
C VAL A 88 11.51 -5.12 4.13
N ALA A 89 11.09 -5.51 2.94
CA ALA A 89 11.28 -4.71 1.73
C ALA A 89 10.55 -3.36 1.82
N GLU A 90 9.30 -3.35 2.28
CA GLU A 90 8.53 -2.11 2.54
C GLU A 90 9.20 -1.26 3.62
N ALA A 91 9.67 -1.86 4.72
CA ALA A 91 10.37 -1.15 5.78
C ALA A 91 11.68 -0.49 5.29
N LEU A 92 12.46 -1.18 4.45
CA LEU A 92 13.66 -0.63 3.82
C LEU A 92 13.34 0.48 2.81
N PHE A 93 12.24 0.34 2.08
CA PHE A 93 11.74 1.38 1.17
C PHE A 93 11.42 2.68 1.95
N PHE A 94 10.67 2.59 3.05
CA PHE A 94 10.43 3.74 3.95
C PHE A 94 11.70 4.26 4.61
N ALA A 95 12.63 3.39 5.01
CA ALA A 95 13.91 3.80 5.57
C ALA A 95 14.69 4.70 4.61
N GLY A 96 14.64 4.45 3.30
CA GLY A 96 15.22 5.33 2.28
C GLY A 96 14.64 6.74 2.31
N PHE A 97 13.32 6.88 2.42
CA PHE A 97 12.67 8.19 2.55
C PHE A 97 13.02 8.91 3.85
N PHE A 98 13.11 8.18 4.98
CA PHE A 98 13.54 8.77 6.24
C PHE A 98 15.00 9.22 6.17
N VAL A 99 15.91 8.43 5.60
CA VAL A 99 17.31 8.83 5.39
C VAL A 99 17.37 10.11 4.55
N ALA A 100 16.60 10.19 3.46
CA ALA A 100 16.52 11.41 2.64
C ALA A 100 16.03 12.63 3.45
N TYR A 101 14.96 12.48 4.25
CA TYR A 101 14.48 13.54 5.15
C TYR A 101 15.56 13.99 6.14
N TRP A 102 16.27 13.04 6.77
CA TRP A 102 17.32 13.34 7.75
C TRP A 102 18.50 14.06 7.11
N VAL A 103 18.94 13.65 5.91
CA VAL A 103 19.99 14.37 5.16
C VAL A 103 19.55 15.80 4.85
N LEU A 104 18.33 16.00 4.37
CA LEU A 104 17.78 17.34 4.10
C LEU A 104 17.76 18.20 5.37
N ARG A 105 17.32 17.63 6.50
CA ARG A 105 17.26 18.33 7.78
C ARG A 105 18.63 18.71 8.32
N LEU A 106 19.59 17.80 8.27
CA LEU A 106 20.93 17.98 8.85
C LEU A 106 21.82 18.91 8.01
N THR A 107 21.56 19.02 6.71
CA THR A 107 22.34 19.88 5.80
C THR A 107 21.71 21.26 5.58
N ALA A 108 20.46 21.46 6.00
CA ALA A 108 19.79 22.75 5.88
C ALA A 108 20.34 23.79 6.88
N LYS A 109 20.47 25.04 6.43
CA LYS A 109 20.88 26.17 7.29
C LYS A 109 19.83 26.53 8.36
N SER A 110 18.57 26.27 8.07
CA SER A 110 17.44 26.45 8.99
C SER A 110 16.40 25.36 8.76
N TRP A 111 15.79 24.87 9.84
CA TRP A 111 14.77 23.85 9.78
C TRP A 111 13.63 24.15 10.77
N PRO A 112 12.36 24.16 10.34
CA PRO A 112 11.93 24.00 8.95
C PRO A 112 12.34 25.19 8.05
N PRO A 113 12.40 25.01 6.71
CA PRO A 113 12.66 26.09 5.77
C PRO A 113 11.61 27.21 5.85
N ALA A 114 11.94 28.39 5.33
CA ALA A 114 10.98 29.48 5.18
C ALA A 114 9.75 29.05 4.35
N GLY A 115 8.58 29.60 4.68
CA GLY A 115 7.31 29.23 4.05
C GLY A 115 6.65 27.97 4.63
N THR A 116 7.24 27.33 5.66
CA THR A 116 6.55 26.28 6.42
C THR A 116 5.65 26.90 7.50
N PRO A 117 4.34 26.60 7.52
CA PRO A 117 3.43 27.09 8.55
C PRO A 117 3.66 26.38 9.89
N HIS A 118 3.01 26.87 10.94
CA HIS A 118 2.92 26.12 12.19
C HIS A 118 2.13 24.84 11.95
N MET A 119 2.73 23.69 12.28
CA MET A 119 2.10 22.39 12.12
C MET A 119 1.32 22.03 13.39
N GLU A 120 0.01 21.89 13.26
CA GLU A 120 -0.86 21.48 14.35
C GLU A 120 -0.74 19.96 14.59
N TYR A 121 -0.56 19.57 15.85
CA TYR A 121 -0.32 18.15 16.20
C TYR A 121 -1.60 17.40 16.61
N ALA A 122 -2.71 18.10 16.82
CA ALA A 122 -3.93 17.50 17.36
C ALA A 122 -4.51 16.42 16.42
N ILE A 123 -4.60 16.71 15.13
CA ILE A 123 -5.12 15.80 14.11
C ILE A 123 -4.19 14.56 13.95
N PRO A 124 -2.86 14.70 13.79
CA PRO A 124 -1.93 13.56 13.79
C PRO A 124 -1.98 12.69 15.05
N VAL A 125 -2.13 13.30 16.24
CA VAL A 125 -2.26 12.56 17.50
C VAL A 125 -3.57 11.76 17.52
N LEU A 126 -4.67 12.35 17.07
CA LEU A 126 -5.94 11.63 16.93
C LEU A 126 -5.82 10.45 15.96
N MET A 127 -5.18 10.66 14.79
CA MET A 127 -4.92 9.59 13.83
C MET A 127 -4.08 8.45 14.44
N THR A 128 -3.09 8.78 15.26
CA THR A 128 -2.30 7.79 15.98
C THR A 128 -3.16 6.95 16.92
N ILE A 129 -4.04 7.59 17.71
CA ILE A 129 -4.98 6.88 18.59
C ILE A 129 -5.89 5.97 17.79
N ILE A 130 -6.39 6.42 16.64
CA ILE A 130 -7.26 5.64 15.75
C ILE A 130 -6.54 4.40 15.21
N LEU A 131 -5.30 4.54 14.73
CA LEU A 131 -4.53 3.40 14.22
C LEU A 131 -4.17 2.40 15.33
N VAL A 132 -3.78 2.88 16.51
CA VAL A 132 -3.52 2.01 17.68
C VAL A 132 -4.81 1.28 18.09
N ALA A 133 -5.95 1.97 18.11
CA ALA A 133 -7.24 1.34 18.37
C ALA A 133 -7.57 0.28 17.30
N SER A 134 -7.29 0.57 16.03
CA SER A 134 -7.47 -0.38 14.92
C SER A 134 -6.62 -1.65 15.07
N SER A 135 -5.39 -1.53 15.59
CA SER A 135 -4.56 -2.69 15.93
C SER A 135 -5.20 -3.58 17.00
N VAL A 136 -5.88 -2.98 17.99
CA VAL A 136 -6.62 -3.74 19.00
C VAL A 136 -7.84 -4.43 18.40
N THR A 137 -8.56 -3.78 17.48
CA THR A 137 -9.76 -4.38 16.87
C THR A 137 -9.42 -5.53 15.94
N ILE A 138 -8.33 -5.45 15.16
CA ILE A 138 -7.90 -6.58 14.32
C ILE A 138 -7.40 -7.76 15.16
N HIS A 139 -6.73 -7.49 16.30
CA HIS A 139 -6.32 -8.52 17.26
C HIS A 139 -7.53 -9.28 17.84
N PHE A 140 -8.63 -8.58 18.11
CA PHE A 140 -9.89 -9.25 18.51
C PHE A 140 -10.53 -10.03 17.37
N ALA A 141 -10.44 -9.56 16.13
CA ALA A 141 -10.90 -10.31 14.97
C ALA A 141 -10.13 -11.64 14.84
N GLU A 142 -8.80 -11.61 14.96
CA GLU A 142 -7.95 -12.80 14.91
C GLU A 142 -8.34 -13.81 15.99
N ARG A 143 -8.55 -13.37 17.23
CA ARG A 143 -9.00 -14.24 18.34
C ARG A 143 -10.31 -14.96 18.06
N CYS A 144 -11.25 -14.33 17.36
CA CYS A 144 -12.50 -14.98 16.98
C CYS A 144 -12.29 -16.18 16.03
N LEU A 145 -11.16 -16.24 15.32
CA LEU A 145 -10.81 -17.35 14.43
C LEU A 145 -9.92 -18.42 15.09
N GLU A 146 -9.51 -18.22 16.34
CA GLU A 146 -8.80 -19.26 17.09
C GLU A 146 -9.68 -20.52 17.20
N LYS A 147 -9.05 -21.69 17.09
CA LYS A 147 -9.72 -23.00 17.07
C LYS A 147 -10.63 -23.26 18.27
N GLU A 148 -10.38 -22.58 19.38
CA GLU A 148 -11.17 -22.72 20.61
C GLU A 148 -12.45 -21.88 20.61
N VAL A 149 -12.51 -20.82 19.79
CA VAL A 149 -13.62 -19.85 19.76
C VAL A 149 -14.51 -20.06 18.52
N GLU A 150 -13.91 -20.18 17.33
CA GLU A 150 -14.59 -20.35 16.02
C GLU A 150 -15.79 -19.40 15.76
N ASP A 151 -15.74 -18.16 16.25
CA ASP A 151 -16.80 -17.16 16.06
C ASP A 151 -16.63 -16.36 14.76
N ARG A 152 -17.20 -16.89 13.67
CA ARG A 152 -17.20 -16.20 12.37
C ARG A 152 -17.98 -14.89 12.36
N SER A 153 -18.96 -14.73 13.26
CA SER A 153 -19.74 -13.49 13.33
C SER A 153 -18.94 -12.39 14.01
N GLY A 154 -18.31 -12.70 15.14
CA GLY A 154 -17.39 -11.82 15.85
C GLY A 154 -16.23 -11.36 14.96
N PHE A 155 -15.60 -12.29 14.22
CA PHE A 155 -14.54 -11.96 13.26
C PHE A 155 -15.00 -10.88 12.26
N LYS A 156 -16.17 -11.08 11.63
CA LYS A 156 -16.72 -10.13 10.65
C LYS A 156 -17.00 -8.76 11.28
N THR A 157 -17.58 -8.74 12.47
CA THR A 157 -17.86 -7.48 13.19
C THR A 157 -16.57 -6.71 13.48
N TRP A 158 -15.58 -7.35 14.09
CA TRP A 158 -14.31 -6.69 14.43
C TRP A 158 -13.50 -6.29 13.20
N LEU A 159 -13.57 -7.07 12.12
CA LEU A 159 -12.98 -6.71 10.83
C LEU A 159 -13.63 -5.44 10.26
N ILE A 160 -14.97 -5.35 10.28
CA ILE A 160 -15.70 -4.14 9.82
C ILE A 160 -15.29 -2.92 10.65
N VAL A 161 -15.20 -3.06 11.98
CA VAL A 161 -14.76 -1.96 12.85
C VAL A 161 -13.34 -1.50 12.49
N THR A 162 -12.41 -2.45 12.26
CA THR A 162 -11.04 -2.16 11.83
C THR A 162 -11.01 -1.39 10.51
N LEU A 163 -11.81 -1.83 9.52
CA LEU A 163 -11.91 -1.16 8.22
C LEU A 163 -12.49 0.26 8.33
N ILE A 164 -13.49 0.46 9.20
CA ILE A 164 -14.05 1.79 9.47
C ILE A 164 -13.00 2.71 10.08
N LEU A 165 -12.24 2.24 11.08
CA LEU A 165 -11.17 3.03 11.69
C LEU A 165 -10.09 3.41 10.65
N GLY A 166 -9.71 2.47 9.78
CA GLY A 166 -8.81 2.75 8.66
C GLY A 166 -9.37 3.78 7.68
N ALA A 167 -10.65 3.70 7.33
CA ALA A 167 -11.30 4.68 6.46
C ALA A 167 -11.35 6.08 7.10
N ILE A 168 -11.59 6.17 8.41
CA ILE A 168 -11.54 7.43 9.16
C ILE A 168 -10.11 8.02 9.13
N PHE A 169 -9.08 7.19 9.31
CA PHE A 169 -7.68 7.62 9.20
C PHE A 169 -7.37 8.23 7.82
N VAL A 170 -7.77 7.57 6.73
CA VAL A 170 -7.58 8.10 5.37
C VAL A 170 -8.35 9.40 5.16
N ALA A 171 -9.59 9.49 5.66
CA ALA A 171 -10.40 10.70 5.55
C ALA A 171 -9.79 11.89 6.32
N LEU A 172 -9.26 11.66 7.53
CA LEU A 172 -8.57 12.68 8.32
C LEU A 172 -7.26 13.11 7.67
N SER A 173 -6.50 12.18 7.07
CA SER A 173 -5.29 12.48 6.30
C SER A 173 -5.60 13.38 5.10
N ALA A 174 -6.63 13.04 4.33
CA ALA A 174 -7.08 13.84 3.20
C ALA A 174 -7.56 15.23 3.64
N TYR A 175 -8.27 15.32 4.77
CA TYR A 175 -8.70 16.59 5.36
C TYR A 175 -7.50 17.46 5.75
N GLU A 176 -6.53 16.92 6.49
CA GLU A 176 -5.33 17.66 6.91
C GLU A 176 -4.54 18.18 5.71
N TRP A 177 -4.31 17.34 4.69
CA TRP A 177 -3.62 17.76 3.47
C TRP A 177 -4.41 18.83 2.72
N SER A 178 -5.73 18.71 2.62
CA SER A 178 -6.55 19.72 1.95
C SER A 178 -6.50 21.09 2.65
N ALA A 179 -6.46 21.10 3.99
CA ALA A 179 -6.32 22.31 4.79
C ALA A 179 -4.93 22.95 4.59
N LEU A 180 -3.86 22.14 4.60
CA LEU A 180 -2.50 22.63 4.37
C LEU A 180 -2.31 23.17 2.93
N ILE A 181 -2.80 22.45 1.93
CA ILE A 181 -2.71 22.85 0.52
C ILE A 181 -3.51 24.15 0.28
N SER A 182 -4.73 24.25 0.80
CA SER A 182 -5.53 25.48 0.69
C SER A 182 -4.91 26.67 1.43
N GLY A 183 -4.14 26.41 2.50
CA GLY A 183 -3.31 27.39 3.20
C GLY A 183 -2.01 27.79 2.48
N GLY A 184 -1.76 27.29 1.26
CA GLY A 184 -0.58 27.61 0.46
C GLY A 184 0.65 26.73 0.74
N PHE A 185 0.49 25.68 1.54
CA PHE A 185 1.56 24.72 1.87
C PHE A 185 1.36 23.40 1.11
N GLY A 186 1.81 23.36 -0.14
CA GLY A 186 1.72 22.20 -1.03
C GLY A 186 3.05 21.46 -1.22
N ALA A 187 3.05 20.37 -1.98
CA ALA A 187 4.22 19.51 -2.20
C ALA A 187 5.43 20.21 -2.84
N SER A 188 5.22 21.33 -3.54
CA SER A 188 6.26 22.13 -4.20
C SER A 188 6.67 23.38 -3.42
N THR A 189 6.09 23.65 -2.24
CA THR A 189 6.37 24.88 -1.46
C THR A 189 7.82 24.97 -1.01
N ASN A 190 8.38 23.90 -0.42
CA ASN A 190 9.79 23.83 -0.05
C ASN A 190 10.24 22.38 0.15
N VAL A 191 11.53 22.17 0.43
CA VAL A 191 12.10 20.81 0.61
C VAL A 191 11.47 20.03 1.77
N TYR A 192 10.96 20.73 2.80
CA TYR A 192 10.26 20.09 3.92
C TYR A 192 8.89 19.61 3.48
N SER A 193 8.14 20.41 2.71
CA SER A 193 6.82 20.03 2.21
C SER A 193 6.90 18.85 1.24
N THR A 194 7.88 18.82 0.33
CA THR A 194 8.10 17.68 -0.56
C THR A 194 8.34 16.40 0.24
N ALA A 195 9.26 16.43 1.22
CA ALA A 195 9.54 15.25 2.04
C ALA A 195 8.33 14.83 2.89
N PHE A 196 7.61 15.79 3.48
CA PHE A 196 6.39 15.56 4.26
C PHE A 196 5.34 14.83 3.42
N TYR A 197 4.91 15.40 2.30
CA TYR A 197 3.86 14.82 1.46
C TYR A 197 4.29 13.50 0.79
N SER A 198 5.58 13.31 0.47
CA SER A 198 6.07 12.03 -0.03
C SER A 198 5.99 10.93 1.02
N ILE A 199 6.46 11.19 2.25
CA ILE A 199 6.46 10.18 3.33
C ILE A 199 5.04 9.87 3.79
N THR A 200 4.25 10.90 4.10
CA THR A 200 2.88 10.69 4.60
C THR A 200 1.95 10.19 3.50
N GLY A 201 2.17 10.61 2.26
CA GLY A 201 1.41 10.17 1.09
C GLY A 201 1.65 8.70 0.72
N LEU A 202 2.88 8.21 0.90
CA LEU A 202 3.17 6.78 0.72
C LEU A 202 2.68 5.91 1.88
N HIS A 203 2.61 6.47 3.09
CA HIS A 203 2.15 5.75 4.28
C HIS A 203 0.63 5.52 4.30
N ALA A 204 -0.15 6.49 3.83
CA ALA A 204 -1.60 6.46 3.87
C ALA A 204 -2.21 5.53 2.82
#